data_AF-A0A535KDY6-F1
#
_entry.id   AF-A0A535KDY6-F1
#
_cell.length_a   1.000
_cell.length_b   1.000
_cell.length_c   1.000
_cell.angle_alpha   90.00
_cell.angle_beta   90.00
_cell.angle_gamma   90.00
#
_symmetry.space_group_name_H-M   'P 1'
#
loop_
_entity.id
_entity.type
_entity.pdbx_description
1 polymer ?
#
loop_
_entity_poly.entity_id
_entity_poly.type
_entity_poly.pdbx_seq_one_letter_code
_entity_poly.pdbx_strand_id
1 'polypeptide(L)'
;MDEQTYQRVRTLFEDYPFYKKVYPDAIKTLEHLQSMGLTVIVSDGDQVFQAKKIVRSRLLEVVEGRVMILTHKQEHLDEITRAYPADHYVMIDDNPHILHASKQIMRDRLTTVFVVQGHYAADPPPEGFAPDLTVQHIGDLRNYGQEKFLSNRGRS
;
A
#
# COMPACT_ATOMS: atom_id res chain seq x y z
N MET A 1 13.06 17.63 -18.87
CA MET A 1 12.47 16.73 -19.88
C MET A 1 11.87 17.61 -20.96
N ASP A 2 12.20 17.40 -22.22
CA ASP A 2 11.58 18.16 -23.31
C ASP A 2 10.12 17.72 -23.54
N GLU A 3 9.34 18.60 -24.16
CA GLU A 3 7.91 18.42 -24.35
C GLU A 3 7.58 17.22 -25.25
N GLN A 4 8.44 16.92 -26.22
CA GLN A 4 8.25 15.81 -27.15
C GLN A 4 8.42 14.45 -26.45
N THR A 5 9.36 14.36 -25.51
CA THR A 5 9.57 13.19 -24.64
C THR A 5 8.41 13.01 -23.67
N TYR A 6 7.91 14.10 -23.08
CA TYR A 6 6.74 14.04 -22.19
C TYR A 6 5.50 13.51 -22.91
N GLN A 7 5.21 13.99 -24.12
CA GLN A 7 4.07 13.51 -24.90
C GLN A 7 4.21 12.03 -25.28
N ARG A 8 5.41 11.57 -25.66
CA ARG A 8 5.64 10.14 -25.95
C ARG A 8 5.43 9.25 -24.74
N VAL A 9 5.97 9.63 -23.58
CA VAL A 9 5.78 8.89 -22.33
C VAL A 9 4.30 8.87 -21.95
N ARG A 10 3.60 9.98 -22.11
CA ARG A 10 2.16 10.09 -21.87
C ARG A 10 1.36 9.13 -22.75
N THR A 11 1.63 9.07 -24.06
CA THR A 11 0.92 8.14 -24.97
C THR A 11 1.15 6.68 -24.58
N LEU A 12 2.40 6.29 -24.30
CA LEU A 12 2.72 4.93 -23.85
C LEU A 12 2.00 4.56 -22.55
N PHE A 13 1.88 5.52 -21.63
CA PHE A 13 1.19 5.33 -20.36
C PHE A 13 -0.33 5.27 -20.54
N GLU A 14 -0.89 6.05 -21.48
CA GLU A 14 -2.31 6.09 -21.77
C GLU A 14 -2.81 4.78 -22.39
N ASP A 15 -2.01 4.06 -23.18
CA ASP A 15 -2.42 2.78 -23.75
C ASP A 15 -2.06 1.57 -22.89
N TYR A 16 -1.34 1.78 -21.78
CA TYR A 16 -0.87 0.68 -20.95
C TYR A 16 -2.04 -0.02 -20.20
N PRO A 17 -2.19 -1.35 -20.32
CA PRO A 17 -3.31 -2.09 -19.74
C PRO A 17 -3.07 -2.38 -18.25
N PHE A 18 -3.10 -1.35 -17.40
CA PHE A 18 -2.83 -1.47 -15.96
C PHE A 18 -3.70 -2.51 -15.24
N TYR A 19 -4.96 -2.67 -15.64
CA TYR A 19 -5.85 -3.71 -15.10
C TYR A 19 -5.30 -5.14 -15.28
N LYS A 20 -4.50 -5.41 -16.33
CA LYS A 20 -3.83 -6.72 -16.54
C LYS A 20 -2.61 -6.92 -15.64
N LYS A 21 -2.18 -5.88 -14.93
CA LYS A 21 -1.02 -5.89 -14.02
C LYS A 21 -1.41 -5.91 -12.56
N VAL A 22 -2.72 -5.88 -12.25
CA VAL A 22 -3.20 -6.19 -10.90
C VAL A 22 -2.85 -7.63 -10.59
N TYR A 23 -2.21 -7.86 -9.43
CA TYR A 23 -1.84 -9.20 -9.02
C TYR A 23 -3.07 -10.11 -8.91
N PRO A 24 -2.91 -11.43 -9.17
CA PRO A 24 -3.98 -12.39 -8.93
C PRO A 24 -4.58 -12.21 -7.53
N ASP A 25 -5.91 -12.23 -7.48
CA ASP A 25 -6.70 -12.12 -6.27
C ASP A 25 -6.57 -10.81 -5.46
N ALA A 26 -5.78 -9.81 -5.90
CA ALA A 26 -5.61 -8.56 -5.15
C ALA A 26 -6.93 -7.82 -4.87
N ILE A 27 -7.86 -7.82 -5.84
CA ILE A 27 -9.20 -7.23 -5.66
C ILE A 27 -9.99 -8.00 -4.60
N LYS A 28 -10.02 -9.33 -4.67
CA LYS A 28 -10.70 -10.16 -3.67
C LYS A 28 -10.06 -10.03 -2.28
N THR A 29 -8.74 -9.82 -2.21
CA THR A 29 -8.06 -9.49 -0.95
C THR A 29 -8.57 -8.16 -0.41
N LEU A 30 -8.65 -7.11 -1.23
CA LEU A 30 -9.20 -5.82 -0.78
C LEU A 30 -10.63 -5.95 -0.27
N GLU A 31 -11.51 -6.65 -1.00
CA GLU A 31 -12.89 -6.93 -0.58
C GLU A 31 -12.95 -7.69 0.75
N HIS A 32 -12.11 -8.70 0.94
CA HIS A 32 -12.00 -9.42 2.22
C HIS A 32 -11.56 -8.50 3.35
N LEU A 33 -10.52 -7.69 3.14
CA LEU A 33 -10.01 -6.75 4.14
C LEU A 33 -11.06 -5.67 4.49
N GLN A 34 -11.87 -5.24 3.53
CA GLN A 34 -12.98 -4.29 3.75
C GLN A 34 -14.03 -4.80 4.73
N SER A 35 -14.24 -6.12 4.80
CA SER A 35 -15.15 -6.70 5.78
C SER A 35 -14.65 -6.56 7.22
N MET A 36 -13.35 -6.27 7.41
CA MET A 36 -12.69 -6.18 8.73
C MET A 36 -12.30 -4.74 9.12
N GLY A 37 -12.25 -3.82 8.16
CA GLY A 37 -11.88 -2.43 8.42
C GLY A 37 -11.84 -1.56 7.16
N LEU A 38 -11.64 -0.27 7.35
CA LEU A 38 -11.59 0.68 6.24
C LEU A 38 -10.31 0.48 5.42
N THR A 39 -10.44 0.12 4.13
CA THR A 39 -9.29 0.05 3.22
C THR A 39 -9.07 1.38 2.50
N VAL A 40 -7.82 1.84 2.50
CA VAL A 40 -7.36 3.07 1.85
C VAL A 40 -6.09 2.75 1.06
N ILE A 41 -5.97 3.28 -0.16
CA ILE A 41 -4.71 3.20 -0.91
C ILE A 41 -3.89 4.45 -0.62
N VAL A 42 -2.72 4.26 -0.02
CA VAL A 42 -1.73 5.33 0.16
C VAL A 42 -0.51 5.01 -0.68
N SER A 43 -0.25 5.83 -1.69
CA SER A 43 0.80 5.59 -2.68
C SER A 43 1.77 6.75 -2.76
N ASP A 44 3.05 6.44 -2.86
CA ASP A 44 4.01 7.41 -3.39
C ASP A 44 3.84 7.54 -4.90
N GLY A 45 4.03 8.75 -5.42
CA GLY A 45 4.13 8.98 -6.86
C GLY A 45 3.70 10.36 -7.32
N ASP A 46 3.96 10.64 -8.60
CA ASP A 46 3.44 11.83 -9.27
C ASP A 46 1.91 11.83 -9.30
N GLN A 47 1.30 12.99 -9.01
CA GLN A 47 -0.15 13.15 -8.91
C GLN A 47 -0.88 12.81 -10.22
N VAL A 48 -0.25 12.96 -11.39
CA VAL A 48 -0.89 12.72 -12.69
C VAL A 48 -0.79 11.25 -13.09
N PHE A 49 0.43 10.71 -13.16
CA PHE A 49 0.65 9.34 -13.63
C PHE A 49 0.16 8.31 -12.61
N GLN A 50 0.41 8.52 -11.32
CA GLN A 50 0.00 7.56 -10.30
C GLN A 50 -1.53 7.51 -10.15
N ALA A 51 -2.21 8.66 -10.24
CA ALA A 51 -3.67 8.70 -10.25
C ALA A 51 -4.24 7.93 -11.45
N LYS A 52 -3.70 8.17 -12.66
CA LYS A 52 -4.09 7.43 -13.86
C LYS A 52 -3.88 5.93 -13.71
N LYS A 53 -2.75 5.50 -13.13
CA LYS A 53 -2.47 4.07 -12.87
C LYS A 53 -3.53 3.45 -11.95
N ILE A 54 -3.87 4.12 -10.85
CA ILE A 54 -4.85 3.63 -9.86
C ILE A 54 -6.27 3.57 -10.45
N VAL A 55 -6.66 4.57 -11.25
CA VAL A 55 -7.94 4.55 -11.97
C VAL A 55 -7.98 3.41 -12.98
N ARG A 56 -6.95 3.30 -13.84
CA ARG A 56 -6.93 2.31 -14.93
C ARG A 56 -6.68 0.87 -14.47
N SER A 57 -6.23 0.67 -13.23
CA SER A 57 -6.18 -0.64 -12.60
C SER A 57 -7.50 -1.04 -11.92
N ARG A 58 -8.53 -0.18 -11.95
CA ARG A 58 -9.82 -0.34 -11.25
C ARG A 58 -9.71 -0.38 -9.73
N LEU A 59 -8.54 -0.04 -9.17
CA LEU A 59 -8.33 -0.05 -7.73
C LEU A 59 -9.09 1.10 -7.05
N LEU A 60 -9.27 2.24 -7.73
CA LEU A 60 -10.01 3.39 -7.20
C LEU A 60 -11.45 3.01 -6.81
N GLU A 61 -12.14 2.28 -7.68
CA GLU A 61 -13.55 1.90 -7.48
C GLU A 61 -13.69 0.94 -6.30
N VAL A 62 -12.76 -0.01 -6.16
CA VAL A 62 -12.78 -1.01 -5.09
C VAL A 62 -12.62 -0.36 -3.73
N VAL A 63 -11.76 0.65 -3.60
CA VAL A 63 -11.63 1.42 -2.34
C VAL A 63 -12.57 2.63 -2.27
N GLU A 64 -13.61 2.69 -3.11
CA GLU A 64 -14.62 3.76 -3.17
C GLU A 64 -14.01 5.18 -3.15
N GLY A 65 -12.93 5.38 -3.90
CA GLY A 65 -12.28 6.69 -3.98
C GLY A 65 -11.30 7.02 -2.85
N ARG A 66 -11.12 6.14 -1.84
CA ARG A 66 -10.21 6.35 -0.71
C ARG A 66 -8.74 6.15 -1.13
N VAL A 67 -8.20 7.17 -1.79
CA VAL A 67 -6.84 7.18 -2.32
C VAL A 67 -6.11 8.45 -1.90
N MET A 68 -4.90 8.30 -1.38
CA MET A 68 -3.96 9.39 -1.13
C MET A 68 -2.69 9.15 -1.95
N ILE A 69 -2.30 10.15 -2.75
CA ILE A 69 -1.05 10.14 -3.51
C ILE A 69 -0.14 11.21 -2.92
N LEU A 70 0.99 10.79 -2.38
CA LEU A 70 1.90 11.61 -1.57
C LEU A 70 3.32 11.53 -2.15
N THR A 71 4.17 12.45 -1.69
CA THR A 71 5.62 12.36 -1.91
C THR A 71 6.23 11.88 -0.60
N HIS A 72 6.66 10.63 -0.51
CA HIS A 72 7.20 9.99 0.69
C HIS A 72 6.17 9.82 1.83
N LYS A 73 5.17 8.97 1.62
CA LYS A 73 4.01 8.75 2.50
C LYS A 73 4.35 8.45 3.97
N GLN A 74 5.52 7.86 4.26
CA GLN A 74 5.98 7.63 5.64
C GLN A 74 6.25 8.93 6.41
N GLU A 75 6.45 10.05 5.73
CA GLU A 75 6.60 11.39 6.33
C GLU A 75 5.26 12.10 6.56
N HIS A 76 4.16 11.52 6.03
CA HIS A 76 2.81 12.09 6.04
C HIS A 76 1.82 11.29 6.90
N LEU A 77 2.31 10.49 7.85
CA LEU A 77 1.45 9.64 8.70
C LEU A 77 0.43 10.45 9.50
N ASP A 78 0.78 11.65 9.95
CA ASP A 78 -0.16 12.54 10.65
C ASP A 78 -1.31 13.01 9.74
N GLU A 79 -1.03 13.24 8.45
CA GLU A 79 -2.04 13.61 7.46
C GLU A 79 -2.98 12.42 7.18
N ILE A 80 -2.40 11.24 6.97
CA ILE A 80 -3.12 9.98 6.73
C ILE A 80 -4.05 9.66 7.91
N THR A 81 -3.52 9.71 9.13
CA THR A 81 -4.29 9.37 10.35
C THR A 81 -5.34 10.42 10.72
N ARG A 82 -5.18 11.68 10.29
CA ARG A 82 -6.22 12.71 10.41
C ARG A 82 -7.34 12.52 9.39
N ALA A 83 -7.00 12.15 8.15
CA ALA A 83 -7.97 11.89 7.10
C ALA A 83 -8.77 10.60 7.37
N TYR A 84 -8.12 9.60 7.96
CA TYR A 84 -8.73 8.29 8.26
C TYR A 84 -8.45 7.88 9.72
N PRO A 85 -9.17 8.46 10.70
CA PRO A 85 -8.96 8.16 12.11
C PRO A 85 -9.29 6.70 12.46
N ALA A 86 -8.36 6.03 13.12
CA ALA A 86 -8.54 4.69 13.68
C ALA A 86 -7.71 4.49 14.95
N ASP A 87 -8.15 3.55 15.80
CA ASP A 87 -7.39 3.13 16.97
C ASP A 87 -6.12 2.36 16.58
N HIS A 88 -6.21 1.58 15.50
CA HIS A 88 -5.15 0.70 15.00
C HIS A 88 -5.10 0.72 13.47
N TYR A 89 -3.89 0.64 12.92
CA TYR A 89 -3.63 0.66 11.49
C TYR A 89 -2.92 -0.62 11.05
N VAL A 90 -3.15 -1.01 9.81
CA VAL A 90 -2.41 -2.08 9.14
C VAL A 90 -1.81 -1.47 7.87
N MET A 91 -0.49 -1.54 7.73
CA MET A 91 0.20 -1.09 6.51
C MET A 91 0.72 -2.31 5.77
N ILE A 92 0.18 -2.51 4.56
CA ILE A 92 0.54 -3.62 3.67
C ILE A 92 1.35 -3.02 2.52
N ASP A 93 2.63 -3.38 2.44
CA ASP A 93 3.55 -2.76 1.48
C ASP A 93 4.67 -3.72 1.06
N ASP A 94 5.26 -3.48 -0.11
CA ASP A 94 6.41 -4.21 -0.63
C ASP A 94 7.75 -3.54 -0.30
N ASN A 95 7.72 -2.32 0.27
CA ASN A 95 8.92 -1.59 0.60
C ASN A 95 9.27 -1.74 2.09
N PRO A 96 10.35 -2.46 2.44
CA PRO A 96 10.74 -2.69 3.82
C PRO A 96 11.17 -1.40 4.54
N HIS A 97 11.69 -0.39 3.82
CA HIS A 97 12.10 0.89 4.40
C HIS A 97 10.88 1.71 4.85
N ILE A 98 9.81 1.73 4.05
CA ILE A 98 8.56 2.42 4.41
C ILE A 98 7.91 1.76 5.62
N LEU A 99 7.82 0.42 5.62
CA LEU A 99 7.27 -0.33 6.76
C LEU A 99 8.10 -0.09 8.03
N HIS A 100 9.43 -0.17 7.92
CA HIS A 100 10.33 0.06 9.06
C HIS A 100 10.14 1.47 9.64
N ALA A 101 10.25 2.51 8.80
CA ALA A 101 10.12 3.90 9.24
C ALA A 101 8.75 4.18 9.87
N SER A 102 7.67 3.68 9.25
CA SER A 102 6.32 3.87 9.76
C SER A 102 6.11 3.17 11.11
N LYS A 103 6.70 1.98 11.30
CA LYS A 103 6.64 1.25 12.57
C LYS A 103 7.37 1.99 13.70
N GLN A 104 8.50 2.63 13.42
CA GLN A 104 9.21 3.42 14.45
C GLN A 104 8.35 4.59 14.97
N ILE A 105 7.56 5.21 14.09
CA ILE A 105 6.69 6.34 14.43
C ILE A 105 5.42 5.87 15.14
N MET A 106 4.69 4.91 14.56
CA MET A 106 3.37 4.51 15.04
C MET A 106 3.40 3.41 16.11
N ARG A 107 4.53 2.71 16.25
CA ARG A 107 4.77 1.65 17.26
C ARG A 107 3.64 0.62 17.29
N ASP A 108 3.03 0.42 18.46
CA ASP A 108 2.00 -0.60 18.68
C ASP A 108 0.67 -0.29 18.01
N ARG A 109 0.47 0.96 17.54
CA ARG A 109 -0.73 1.35 16.77
C ARG A 109 -0.68 0.91 15.31
N LEU A 110 0.44 0.38 14.85
CA LEU A 110 0.62 -0.07 13.48
C LEU A 110 1.03 -1.54 13.44
N THR A 111 0.33 -2.34 12.66
CA THR A 111 0.78 -3.66 12.22
C THR A 111 1.35 -3.54 10.82
N THR A 112 2.62 -3.92 10.62
CA THR A 112 3.27 -3.95 9.31
C THR A 112 3.15 -5.32 8.67
N VAL A 113 2.71 -5.35 7.42
CA VAL A 113 2.60 -6.57 6.60
C VAL A 113 3.51 -6.39 5.41
N PHE A 114 4.64 -7.09 5.42
CA PHE A 114 5.55 -7.13 4.30
C PHE A 114 5.06 -8.12 3.25
N VAL A 115 4.83 -7.64 2.02
CA VAL A 115 4.46 -8.48 0.89
C VAL A 115 5.69 -8.72 0.03
N VAL A 116 6.07 -9.98 -0.16
CA VAL A 116 7.23 -10.36 -0.97
C VAL A 116 6.87 -10.35 -2.48
N GLN A 117 6.27 -9.26 -2.93
CA GLN A 117 5.93 -8.99 -4.32
C GLN A 117 6.15 -7.52 -4.62
N GLY A 118 6.63 -7.18 -5.81
CA GLY A 118 6.77 -5.79 -6.22
C GLY A 118 8.21 -5.39 -6.44
N HIS A 119 8.42 -4.10 -6.63
CA HIS A 119 9.71 -3.58 -7.05
C HIS A 119 10.71 -3.59 -5.89
N TYR A 120 10.25 -3.26 -4.69
CA TYR A 120 11.10 -3.03 -3.53
C TYR A 120 11.31 -4.28 -2.66
N ALA A 121 10.51 -5.34 -2.88
CA ALA A 121 10.59 -6.56 -2.09
C ALA A 121 11.95 -7.29 -2.19
N ALA A 122 12.71 -7.04 -3.25
CA ALA A 122 14.04 -7.59 -3.47
C ALA A 122 15.16 -6.71 -2.90
N ASP A 123 14.86 -5.49 -2.47
CA ASP A 123 15.86 -4.58 -1.93
C ASP A 123 16.34 -5.05 -0.55
N PRO A 124 17.62 -4.84 -0.21
CA PRO A 124 18.10 -5.09 1.14
C PRO A 124 17.28 -4.28 2.15
N PRO A 125 16.68 -4.93 3.16
CA PRO A 125 15.92 -4.22 4.18
C PRO A 125 16.86 -3.39 5.06
N PRO A 126 16.35 -2.33 5.71
CA PRO A 126 17.15 -1.58 6.68
C PRO A 126 17.54 -2.48 7.87
N GLU A 127 18.59 -2.10 8.58
CA GLU A 127 19.02 -2.79 9.78
C GLU A 127 17.89 -2.85 10.82
N GLY A 128 17.70 -4.01 11.45
CA GLY A 128 16.62 -4.20 12.43
C GLY A 128 15.21 -4.25 11.84
N PHE A 129 15.06 -4.39 10.52
CA PHE A 129 13.75 -4.65 9.92
C PHE A 129 13.17 -5.98 10.39
N ALA A 130 12.03 -5.89 11.08
CA ALA A 130 11.23 -7.02 11.51
C ALA A 130 9.75 -6.65 11.33
N PRO A 131 9.13 -6.99 10.18
CA PRO A 131 7.71 -6.72 9.98
C PRO A 131 6.90 -7.63 10.89
N ASP A 132 5.73 -7.16 11.35
CA ASP A 132 4.87 -7.94 12.23
C ASP A 132 4.34 -9.21 11.53
N LEU A 133 4.09 -9.10 10.22
CA LEU A 133 3.67 -10.20 9.34
C LEU A 133 4.44 -10.15 8.02
N THR A 134 4.65 -11.30 7.41
CA THR A 134 5.16 -11.43 6.04
C THR A 134 4.29 -12.40 5.26
N VAL A 135 3.95 -12.04 4.02
CA VAL A 135 3.22 -12.90 3.08
C VAL A 135 3.95 -12.95 1.74
N GLN A 136 3.89 -14.09 1.07
CA GLN A 136 4.54 -14.25 -0.24
C GLN A 136 3.72 -13.56 -1.33
N HIS A 137 2.40 -13.58 -1.21
CA HIS A 137 1.49 -12.94 -2.15
C HIS A 137 0.42 -12.13 -1.41
N ILE A 138 0.00 -11.02 -2.01
CA ILE A 138 -1.13 -10.22 -1.50
C ILE A 138 -2.41 -11.06 -1.38
N GLY A 139 -2.56 -12.08 -2.24
CA GLY A 139 -3.68 -13.04 -2.20
C GLY A 139 -3.76 -13.87 -0.91
N ASP A 140 -2.63 -14.05 -0.21
CA ASP A 140 -2.53 -14.90 0.98
C ASP A 140 -3.28 -14.31 2.17
N LEU A 141 -3.45 -12.98 2.21
CA LEU A 141 -4.13 -12.26 3.29
C LEU A 141 -5.62 -12.58 3.39
N ARG A 142 -6.23 -13.18 2.36
CA ARG A 142 -7.62 -13.66 2.44
C ARG A 142 -7.81 -14.79 3.46
N ASN A 143 -6.72 -15.45 3.83
CA ASN A 143 -6.75 -16.53 4.82
C ASN A 143 -6.64 -16.00 6.26
N TYR A 144 -6.51 -14.69 6.45
CA TYR A 144 -6.29 -14.08 7.77
C TYR A 144 -7.59 -13.42 8.26
N GLY A 145 -7.92 -13.65 9.53
CA GLY A 145 -8.95 -12.89 10.23
C GLY A 145 -8.38 -11.63 10.88
N GLN A 146 -9.27 -10.78 11.43
CA GLN A 146 -8.90 -9.50 12.02
C GLN A 146 -7.92 -9.69 13.21
N GLU A 147 -8.07 -10.77 13.96
CA GLU A 147 -7.23 -11.11 15.11
C GLU A 147 -5.74 -11.22 14.75
N LYS A 148 -5.43 -11.70 13.53
CA LYS A 148 -4.04 -11.80 13.05
C LYS A 148 -3.38 -10.43 12.92
N PHE A 149 -4.15 -9.38 12.65
CA PHE A 149 -3.64 -8.03 12.52
C PHE A 149 -3.57 -7.28 13.86
N LEU A 150 -4.33 -7.72 14.88
CA LEU A 150 -4.42 -7.05 16.17
C LEU A 150 -3.58 -7.72 17.28
N SER A 151 -2.95 -8.87 17.00
CA SER A 151 -2.27 -9.69 18.01
C SER A 151 -1.06 -9.05 18.69
N ASN A 152 -0.54 -7.92 18.18
CA ASN A 152 0.63 -7.24 18.75
C ASN A 152 0.30 -6.17 19.81
N ARG A 153 -0.97 -6.06 20.24
CA ARG A 153 -1.43 -5.08 21.25
C ARG A 153 -0.88 -5.26 22.68
N GLY A 154 0.18 -6.03 22.91
CA GLY A 154 0.61 -6.34 24.29
C GLY A 154 2.02 -6.90 24.48
N ARG A 155 2.96 -6.66 23.56
CA ARG A 155 4.39 -6.98 23.82
C ARG A 155 5.17 -5.70 24.07
N SER A 156 4.94 -5.10 25.24
CA SER A 156 5.87 -4.13 25.86
C SER A 156 6.78 -4.85 26.84
#